data_AF-A0A3D1PYX9-F1
#
_entry.id   AF-A0A3D1PYX9-F1
#
_cell.length_a   1.000
_cell.length_b   1.000
_cell.length_c   1.000
_cell.angle_alpha   90.00
_cell.angle_beta   90.00
_cell.angle_gamma   90.00
#
_symmetry.space_group_name_H-M   'P 1'
#
loop_
_entity.id
_entity.type
_entity.pdbx_description
1 polymer ?
#
loop_
_entity_poly.entity_id
_entity_poly.type
_entity_poly.pdbx_seq_one_letter_code
_entity_poly.pdbx_strand_id
1 'polypeptide(L)'
;MQRRMEMGLRKYRPQGMEIINYAAYQAEVVAQGSQLTYREAIPGMWTVDRYVNLLMGEIPRLTDNDAGYGPNSKNYIAHDDIPPEVQAAFERLQAVYGTQTRAANPLYTSK
;
A
#
# COMPACT_ATOMS: atom_id res chain seq x y z
N MET A 1 -4.07 -1.49 1.50
CA MET A 1 -3.35 -2.21 2.56
C MET A 1 -3.49 -3.73 2.50
N GLN A 2 -4.47 -4.29 1.75
CA GLN A 2 -4.72 -5.74 1.71
C GLN A 2 -3.45 -6.58 1.46
N ARG A 3 -2.66 -6.25 0.44
CA ARG A 3 -1.47 -7.03 0.04
C ARG A 3 -0.39 -7.07 1.13
N ARG A 4 -0.18 -5.96 1.86
CA ARG A 4 0.74 -5.94 3.00
C ARG A 4 0.25 -6.82 4.15
N MET A 5 -1.05 -6.86 4.41
CA MET A 5 -1.64 -7.75 5.41
C MET A 5 -1.47 -9.21 5.00
N GLU A 6 -1.70 -9.54 3.72
CA GLU A 6 -1.44 -10.88 3.19
C GLU A 6 0.02 -11.28 3.40
N MET A 7 0.98 -10.43 3.08
CA MET A 7 2.40 -10.77 3.26
C MET A 7 2.79 -10.91 4.74
N GLY A 8 2.14 -10.16 5.63
CA GLY A 8 2.23 -10.38 7.07
C GLY A 8 1.71 -11.76 7.47
N LEU A 9 0.52 -12.15 7.00
CA LEU A 9 -0.05 -13.47 7.27
C LEU A 9 0.80 -14.59 6.68
N ARG A 10 1.27 -14.46 5.42
CA ARG A 10 2.13 -15.44 4.75
C ARG A 10 3.42 -15.70 5.51
N LYS A 11 3.98 -14.68 6.15
CA LYS A 11 5.19 -14.83 6.97
C LYS A 11 4.98 -15.74 8.18
N TYR A 12 3.81 -15.68 8.82
CA TYR A 12 3.55 -16.38 10.09
C TYR A 12 2.58 -17.56 9.98
N ARG A 13 2.01 -17.82 8.80
CA ARG A 13 1.01 -18.89 8.64
C ARG A 13 1.63 -20.27 8.88
N PRO A 14 0.91 -21.19 9.54
CA PRO A 14 1.27 -22.61 9.55
C PRO A 14 1.27 -23.21 8.13
N GLN A 15 2.08 -24.24 7.93
CA GLN A 15 2.04 -25.02 6.70
C GLN A 15 0.65 -25.63 6.49
N GLY A 16 0.15 -25.59 5.26
CA GLY A 16 -1.19 -26.10 4.92
C GLY A 16 -2.36 -25.16 5.20
N MET A 17 -2.14 -23.99 5.83
CA MET A 17 -3.19 -22.98 6.00
C MET A 17 -3.35 -22.12 4.75
N GLU A 18 -4.56 -22.08 4.19
CA GLU A 18 -4.91 -21.20 3.07
C GLU A 18 -5.31 -19.80 3.56
N ILE A 19 -4.84 -18.76 2.88
CA ILE A 19 -5.20 -17.36 3.15
C ILE A 19 -6.17 -16.92 2.05
N ILE A 20 -7.38 -16.52 2.45
CA ILE A 20 -8.37 -15.92 1.56
C ILE A 20 -8.36 -14.41 1.76
N ASN A 21 -8.04 -13.67 0.71
CA ASN A 21 -8.11 -12.21 0.71
C ASN A 21 -9.48 -11.73 0.25
N TYR A 22 -10.10 -10.86 1.03
CA TYR A 22 -11.37 -10.25 0.68
C TYR A 22 -11.36 -8.75 1.00
N ALA A 23 -11.10 -7.93 -0.01
CA ALA A 23 -11.35 -6.50 0.06
C ALA A 23 -12.81 -6.25 -0.34
N ALA A 24 -13.61 -5.65 0.54
CA ALA A 24 -15.03 -5.43 0.31
C ALA A 24 -15.34 -4.45 -0.85
N TYR A 25 -14.32 -3.80 -1.41
CA TYR A 25 -14.43 -2.90 -2.54
C TYR A 25 -13.11 -2.82 -3.31
N GLN A 26 -13.19 -2.42 -4.57
CA GLN A 26 -12.06 -2.02 -5.39
C GLN A 26 -12.23 -0.54 -5.74
N ALA A 27 -11.34 0.30 -5.21
CA ALA A 27 -11.43 1.74 -5.41
C ALA A 27 -10.80 2.14 -6.75
N GLU A 28 -11.59 2.78 -7.61
CA GLU A 28 -11.13 3.39 -8.84
C GLU A 28 -11.30 4.90 -8.76
N VAL A 29 -10.22 5.65 -9.03
CA VAL A 29 -10.22 7.11 -9.03
C VAL A 29 -10.24 7.58 -10.49
N VAL A 30 -11.18 8.48 -10.80
CA VAL A 30 -11.39 9.06 -12.13
C VAL A 30 -11.32 10.58 -12.06
N ALA A 31 -10.98 11.20 -13.18
CA ALA A 31 -11.08 12.65 -13.33
C ALA A 31 -12.53 13.05 -13.67
N GLN A 32 -13.07 14.00 -12.93
CA GLN A 32 -14.34 14.65 -13.19
C GLN A 32 -14.11 16.16 -13.27
N GLY A 33 -13.97 16.69 -14.50
CA GLY A 33 -13.53 18.06 -14.72
C GLY A 33 -12.10 18.26 -14.22
N SER A 34 -11.91 19.22 -13.31
CA SER A 34 -10.61 19.52 -12.68
C SER A 34 -10.34 18.76 -11.38
N GLN A 35 -11.27 17.90 -10.95
CA GLN A 35 -11.17 17.17 -9.67
C GLN A 35 -11.01 15.67 -9.88
N LEU A 36 -10.35 15.01 -8.93
CA LEU A 36 -10.32 13.55 -8.83
C LEU A 36 -11.42 13.08 -7.88
N THR A 37 -12.17 12.06 -8.31
CA THR A 37 -13.25 11.45 -7.53
C THR A 37 -13.20 9.93 -7.64
N TYR A 38 -13.90 9.20 -6.77
CA TYR A 38 -14.11 7.78 -6.98
C TYR A 38 -15.14 7.56 -8.10
N ARG A 39 -14.92 6.55 -8.94
CA ARG A 39 -15.89 6.15 -9.99
C ARG A 39 -17.26 5.84 -9.38
N GLU A 40 -17.27 5.14 -8.25
CA GLU A 40 -18.46 4.76 -7.51
C GLU A 40 -18.36 5.27 -6.06
N ALA A 41 -19.50 5.61 -5.47
CA ALA A 41 -19.57 6.00 -4.07
C ALA A 41 -19.28 4.80 -3.17
N ILE A 42 -18.19 4.86 -2.41
CA ILE A 42 -17.82 3.83 -1.43
C ILE A 42 -18.16 4.36 -0.03
N PRO A 43 -19.15 3.77 0.67
CA PRO A 43 -19.55 4.24 2.00
C PRO A 43 -18.38 4.25 3.00
N GLY A 44 -18.19 5.38 3.70
CA GLY A 44 -17.12 5.54 4.70
C GLY A 44 -15.70 5.65 4.12
N MET A 45 -15.57 5.84 2.81
CA MET A 45 -14.26 5.92 2.16
C MET A 45 -13.53 7.22 2.50
N TRP A 46 -12.21 7.12 2.57
CA TRP A 46 -11.32 8.28 2.71
C TRP A 46 -11.51 9.27 1.56
N THR A 47 -11.21 10.55 1.79
CA THR A 47 -11.04 11.50 0.69
C THR A 47 -10.00 10.99 -0.31
N VAL A 48 -10.12 11.35 -1.58
CA VAL A 48 -9.18 10.89 -2.63
C VAL A 48 -7.74 11.23 -2.25
N ASP A 49 -7.48 12.44 -1.75
CA ASP A 49 -6.14 12.84 -1.29
C ASP A 49 -5.61 11.93 -0.18
N ARG A 50 -6.46 11.56 0.78
CA ARG A 50 -6.07 10.66 1.87
C ARG A 50 -5.82 9.24 1.36
N TYR A 51 -6.64 8.77 0.43
CA TYR A 51 -6.46 7.46 -0.19
C TYR A 51 -5.17 7.37 -1.01
N VAL A 52 -4.89 8.37 -1.85
CA VAL A 52 -3.63 8.45 -2.63
C VAL A 52 -2.43 8.47 -1.68
N ASN A 53 -2.46 9.29 -0.63
CA ASN A 53 -1.39 9.31 0.39
C ASN A 53 -1.16 7.95 1.05
N LEU A 54 -2.23 7.18 1.33
CA LEU A 54 -2.11 5.83 1.86
C LEU A 54 -1.51 4.87 0.82
N LEU A 55 -1.98 4.93 -0.43
CA LEU A 55 -1.50 4.11 -1.54
C LEU A 55 0.00 4.33 -1.81
N MET A 56 0.43 5.59 -1.85
CA MET A 56 1.84 5.97 -2.05
C MET A 56 2.74 5.44 -0.93
N GLY A 57 2.19 5.21 0.27
CA GLY A 57 2.90 4.60 1.39
C GLY A 57 3.05 3.09 1.31
N GLU A 58 2.26 2.38 0.49
CA GLU A 58 2.25 0.92 0.48
C GLU A 58 3.32 0.32 -0.42
N ILE A 59 3.60 0.92 -1.59
CA ILE A 59 4.62 0.41 -2.52
C ILE A 59 6.00 0.37 -1.83
N PRO A 60 6.52 1.46 -1.21
CA PRO A 60 7.82 1.41 -0.52
C PRO A 60 7.88 0.40 0.62
N ARG A 61 6.76 0.14 1.30
CA ARG A 61 6.70 -0.86 2.37
C ARG A 61 6.74 -2.28 1.80
N LEU A 62 6.11 -2.51 0.66
CA LEU A 62 6.08 -3.82 -0.01
C LEU A 62 7.40 -4.14 -0.72
N THR A 63 8.15 -3.14 -1.17
CA THR A 63 9.44 -3.35 -1.84
C THR A 63 10.43 -4.04 -0.91
N ASP A 64 11.01 -5.16 -1.34
CA ASP A 64 12.02 -5.88 -0.56
C ASP A 64 13.43 -5.32 -0.78
N ASN A 65 13.67 -4.11 -0.28
CA ASN A 65 14.96 -3.43 -0.27
C ASN A 65 15.38 -3.03 1.15
N ASP A 66 16.45 -2.27 1.29
CA ASP A 66 17.03 -1.77 2.55
C ASP A 66 16.10 -0.84 3.36
N ALA A 67 15.10 -0.23 2.72
CA ALA A 67 14.12 0.66 3.37
C ALA A 67 12.74 0.01 3.61
N GLY A 68 12.45 -1.10 2.94
CA GLY A 68 11.14 -1.74 2.93
C GLY A 68 10.86 -2.67 4.11
N TYR A 69 9.71 -3.33 4.08
CA TYR A 69 9.28 -4.23 5.16
C TYR A 69 9.61 -5.70 4.89
N GLY A 70 10.16 -6.02 3.73
CA GLY A 70 10.57 -7.37 3.36
C GLY A 70 11.81 -7.88 4.09
N PRO A 71 12.20 -9.14 3.84
CA PRO A 71 13.36 -9.79 4.45
C PRO A 71 14.70 -9.04 4.33
N ASN A 72 14.91 -8.23 3.29
CA ASN A 72 16.14 -7.47 3.06
C ASN A 72 16.27 -6.20 3.92
N SER A 73 15.28 -5.90 4.77
CA SER A 73 15.34 -4.79 5.73
C SER A 73 14.64 -5.12 7.04
N LYS A 74 13.44 -4.56 7.28
CA LYS A 74 12.76 -4.68 8.57
C LYS A 74 12.26 -6.09 8.85
N ASN A 75 12.13 -6.92 7.81
CA ASN A 75 11.65 -8.29 7.92
C ASN A 75 10.33 -8.34 8.72
N TYR A 76 9.37 -7.48 8.38
CA TYR A 76 8.03 -7.48 8.98
C TYR A 76 7.03 -8.30 8.17
N ILE A 77 7.27 -8.44 6.87
CA ILE A 77 6.41 -9.18 5.94
C ILE A 77 7.24 -10.17 5.11
N ALA A 78 6.59 -11.16 4.51
CA ALA A 78 7.23 -12.03 3.53
C ALA A 78 7.59 -11.26 2.25
N HIS A 79 8.58 -11.76 1.50
CA HIS A 79 8.89 -11.25 0.16
C HIS A 79 7.72 -11.51 -0.80
N ASP A 80 7.47 -10.54 -1.66
CA ASP A 80 6.54 -10.65 -2.79
C ASP A 80 7.02 -9.72 -3.92
N ASP A 81 6.91 -10.19 -5.15
CA ASP A 81 7.34 -9.40 -6.30
C ASP A 81 6.28 -8.36 -6.66
N ILE A 82 6.73 -7.12 -6.81
CA ILE A 82 5.90 -6.02 -7.31
C ILE A 82 5.89 -6.11 -8.84
N PRO A 83 4.73 -6.27 -9.49
CA PRO A 83 4.67 -6.33 -10.95
C PRO A 83 5.26 -5.06 -11.59
N PRO A 84 6.04 -5.16 -12.68
CA PRO A 84 6.70 -4.02 -13.32
C PRO A 84 5.75 -2.87 -13.67
N GLU A 85 4.53 -3.18 -14.09
CA GLU A 85 3.50 -2.19 -14.42
C GLU A 85 3.01 -1.40 -13.20
N VAL A 86 2.99 -2.04 -12.02
CA VAL A 86 2.63 -1.39 -10.75
C VAL A 86 3.77 -0.48 -10.30
N GLN A 87 5.02 -0.95 -10.42
CA GLN A 87 6.20 -0.15 -10.12
C GLN A 87 6.28 1.10 -11.03
N ALA A 88 6.09 0.93 -12.34
CA ALA A 88 6.07 2.05 -13.28
C ALA A 88 4.92 3.03 -13.00
N ALA A 89 3.74 2.54 -12.59
CA ALA A 89 2.64 3.41 -12.18
C ALA A 89 2.98 4.22 -10.93
N PHE A 90 3.64 3.60 -9.95
CA PHE A 90 4.09 4.27 -8.73
C PHE A 90 5.10 5.38 -9.03
N GLU A 91 6.10 5.13 -9.87
CA GLU A 91 7.11 6.12 -10.26
C GLU A 91 6.49 7.35 -10.94
N ARG A 92 5.48 7.15 -11.80
CA ARG A 92 4.71 8.27 -12.39
C ARG A 92 3.98 9.09 -11.32
N LEU A 93 3.42 8.44 -10.30
CA LEU A 93 2.74 9.14 -9.22
C LEU A 93 3.72 9.85 -8.28
N GLN A 94 4.92 9.30 -8.06
CA GLN A 94 5.97 9.97 -7.27
C GLN A 94 6.38 11.32 -7.85
N ALA A 95 6.40 11.46 -9.18
CA ALA A 95 6.70 12.73 -9.83
C ALA A 95 5.66 13.84 -9.51
N VAL A 96 4.43 13.46 -9.16
CA VAL A 96 3.32 14.39 -8.85
C VAL A 96 3.15 14.60 -7.35
N TYR A 97 3.19 13.52 -6.57
CA TYR A 97 2.89 13.51 -5.13
C TYR A 97 4.15 13.52 -4.24
N GLY A 98 5.34 13.40 -4.83
CA GLY A 98 6.61 13.32 -4.13
C GLY A 98 6.88 11.97 -3.48
N THR A 99 8.00 11.91 -2.76
CA THR A 99 8.49 10.70 -2.07
C THR A 99 8.14 10.67 -0.58
N GLN A 100 7.63 11.78 -0.03
CA GLN A 100 7.30 11.88 1.39
C GLN A 100 6.00 11.15 1.71
N THR A 101 6.11 9.86 1.98
CA THR A 101 5.05 9.11 2.64
C THR A 101 5.02 9.53 4.11
N ARG A 102 3.83 9.89 4.62
CA ARG A 102 3.57 10.33 6.01
C ARG A 102 4.63 9.87 7.02
N ALA A 103 5.27 10.82 7.70
CA ALA A 103 6.14 10.54 8.83
C ALA A 103 5.37 9.76 9.92
N ALA A 104 5.99 8.70 10.45
CA ALA A 104 5.44 8.00 11.61
C ALA A 104 5.26 8.99 12.76
N ASN A 105 4.14 8.89 13.47
CA ASN A 105 3.91 9.77 14.61
C ASN A 105 4.92 9.38 15.72
N PRO A 106 5.84 10.28 16.11
CA PRO A 106 6.91 9.95 17.06
C PRO A 106 6.40 9.52 18.43
N LEU A 107 5.15 9.86 18.79
CA LEU A 107 4.51 9.41 20.03
C LEU A 107 4.35 7.89 20.13
N TYR A 108 4.39 7.16 19.01
CA TYR A 108 4.23 5.71 18.95
C TYR A 108 5.48 4.98 18.45
N THR A 109 6.64 5.65 18.44
CA THR A 109 7.91 4.98 18.16
C THR A 109 8.27 4.09 19.34
N SER A 110 8.42 2.79 19.10
CA SER A 110 8.96 1.85 20.09
C SER A 110 10.41 2.23 20.44
N LYS A 111 10.73 2.27 21.74
CA LYS A 111 12.09 2.48 22.25
C LYS A 111 13.02 1.33 21.90
#